data_AF-A0A968U9U4-F1
#
_entry.id   AF-A0A968U9U4-F1
#
_cell.length_a   1.000
_cell.length_b   1.000
_cell.length_c   1.000
_cell.angle_alpha   90.00
_cell.angle_beta   90.00
_cell.angle_gamma   90.00
#
_symmetry.space_group_name_H-M   'P 1'
#
loop_
_entity.id
_entity.type
_entity.pdbx_description
1 polymer ?
#
loop_
_entity_poly.entity_id
_entity_poly.type
_entity_poly.pdbx_seq_one_letter_code
_entity_poly.pdbx_strand_id
1 'polypeptide(L)'
;MAQTSPRQSISAQVSTSRVQGLLSAQRSLAPRRLLAWGLEAGLLVSSVMLPWALGEMVRRHNLQPYTQEVDALATTVALNPVSSLVQTTLARPLGLSRQRRVTAVPPLTNGLWFSALLLPIVFAGSQLHGLAKTGKTWPKAWLGLQVVALDAPVPGYQAIIKRELVGRWGLPLGLAYGIWLGSGAFPGLPVLGALALAGCLGEGLTSPMNRSGRAWHDYLANTRVVLLRGGQLPTKHRPEPPTAVEVMNAVEGVSGAARGTLPLAPQQNF
;
A
#
# COMPACT_ATOMS: atom_id res chain seq x y z
N MET A 1 61.18 6.43 -19.92
CA MET A 1 60.12 5.39 -19.86
C MET A 1 59.21 5.71 -18.70
N ALA A 2 58.04 6.28 -18.95
CA ALA A 2 57.08 6.63 -17.90
C ALA A 2 56.12 5.45 -17.68
N GLN A 3 56.19 4.83 -16.50
CA GLN A 3 55.22 3.83 -16.05
C GLN A 3 53.99 4.57 -15.52
N THR A 4 52.88 4.52 -16.25
CA THR A 4 51.59 5.03 -15.77
C THR A 4 50.93 4.00 -14.85
N SER A 5 50.50 4.48 -13.69
CA SER A 5 50.00 3.71 -12.56
C SER A 5 48.58 3.16 -12.82
N PRO A 6 48.32 1.83 -12.68
CA PRO A 6 46.98 1.27 -12.82
C PRO A 6 46.29 1.23 -11.45
N ARG A 7 45.76 2.37 -10.98
CA ARG A 7 45.03 2.43 -9.69
C ARG A 7 43.55 2.87 -9.79
N GLN A 8 42.99 2.99 -11.00
CA GLN A 8 41.64 3.52 -11.21
C GLN A 8 40.52 2.48 -11.48
N SER A 9 40.78 1.17 -11.47
CA SER A 9 39.77 0.18 -11.92
C SER A 9 38.87 -0.41 -10.83
N ILE A 10 39.30 -0.44 -9.56
CA ILE A 10 38.56 -1.17 -8.51
C ILE A 10 37.32 -0.39 -8.02
N SER A 11 37.44 0.92 -7.81
CA SER A 11 36.31 1.77 -7.37
C SER A 11 35.22 1.90 -8.44
N ALA A 12 35.61 1.94 -9.72
CA ALA A 12 34.67 1.96 -10.84
C ALA A 12 33.95 0.61 -11.01
N GLN A 13 34.66 -0.52 -10.90
CA GLN A 13 34.07 -1.87 -11.00
C GLN A 13 33.15 -2.22 -9.82
N VAL A 14 33.49 -1.79 -8.60
CA VAL A 14 32.61 -1.96 -7.43
C VAL A 14 31.35 -1.10 -7.56
N SER A 15 31.44 0.05 -8.22
CA SER A 15 30.30 0.93 -8.46
C SER A 15 29.36 0.37 -9.55
N THR A 16 29.90 -0.14 -10.66
CA THR A 16 29.09 -0.70 -11.75
C THR A 16 28.41 -2.01 -11.37
N SER A 17 29.11 -2.92 -10.68
CA SER A 17 28.52 -4.17 -10.17
C SER A 17 27.42 -3.92 -9.14
N ARG A 18 27.60 -2.92 -8.26
CA ARG A 18 26.56 -2.49 -7.30
C ARG A 18 25.34 -1.91 -8.01
N VAL A 19 25.54 -1.03 -8.99
CA VAL A 19 24.44 -0.45 -9.78
C VAL A 19 23.68 -1.52 -10.55
N GLN A 20 24.39 -2.46 -11.18
CA GLN A 20 23.77 -3.57 -11.93
C GLN A 20 23.03 -4.57 -11.01
N GLY A 21 23.56 -4.82 -9.81
CA GLY A 21 22.88 -5.61 -8.76
C GLY A 21 21.59 -4.95 -8.25
N LEU A 22 21.60 -3.62 -8.08
CA LEU A 22 20.41 -2.86 -7.69
C LEU A 22 19.36 -2.85 -8.80
N LEU A 23 19.76 -2.61 -10.05
CA LEU A 23 18.84 -2.59 -11.21
C LEU A 23 18.20 -3.97 -11.45
N SER A 24 18.95 -5.06 -11.33
CA SER A 24 18.41 -6.42 -11.47
C SER A 24 17.44 -6.80 -10.35
N ALA A 25 17.78 -6.46 -9.10
CA ALA A 25 16.87 -6.63 -7.96
C ALA A 25 15.59 -5.80 -8.12
N GLN A 26 15.72 -4.55 -8.56
CA GLN A 26 14.60 -3.64 -8.80
C GLN A 26 13.70 -4.11 -9.96
N ARG A 27 14.29 -4.65 -11.04
CA ARG A 27 13.53 -5.24 -12.17
C ARG A 27 12.79 -6.51 -11.76
N SER A 28 13.30 -7.27 -10.79
CA SER A 28 12.59 -8.44 -10.21
C SER A 28 11.47 -8.05 -9.23
N LEU A 29 11.54 -6.85 -8.64
CA LEU A 29 10.58 -6.33 -7.67
C LEU A 29 9.31 -5.78 -8.32
N ALA A 30 9.46 -5.03 -9.41
CA ALA A 30 8.33 -4.39 -10.11
C ALA A 30 7.22 -5.39 -10.53
N PRO A 31 7.50 -6.52 -11.23
CA PRO A 31 6.45 -7.46 -11.62
C PRO A 31 5.81 -8.14 -10.40
N ARG A 32 6.59 -8.45 -9.36
CA ARG A 32 6.04 -9.04 -8.12
C ARG A 32 5.14 -8.06 -7.38
N ARG A 33 5.49 -6.78 -7.34
CA ARG A 33 4.63 -5.73 -6.75
C ARG A 33 3.34 -5.55 -7.56
N LEU A 34 3.43 -5.57 -8.89
CA LEU A 34 2.26 -5.47 -9.76
C LEU A 34 1.33 -6.69 -9.60
N LEU A 35 1.89 -7.90 -9.53
CA LEU A 35 1.12 -9.12 -9.28
C LEU A 35 0.48 -9.10 -7.88
N ALA A 36 1.22 -8.71 -6.84
CA ALA A 36 0.67 -8.57 -5.50
C ALA A 36 -0.48 -7.56 -5.47
N TRP A 37 -0.31 -6.42 -6.14
CA TRP A 37 -1.35 -5.40 -6.28
C TRP A 37 -2.56 -5.93 -7.05
N GLY A 38 -2.34 -6.60 -8.18
CA GLY A 38 -3.41 -7.15 -9.01
C GLY A 38 -4.24 -8.20 -8.28
N LEU A 39 -3.59 -9.05 -7.49
CA LEU A 39 -4.26 -10.02 -6.61
C LEU A 39 -5.06 -9.33 -5.49
N GLU A 40 -4.49 -8.32 -4.83
CA GLU A 40 -5.20 -7.53 -3.81
C GLU A 40 -6.44 -6.84 -4.39
N ALA A 41 -6.29 -6.16 -5.53
CA ALA A 41 -7.37 -5.46 -6.22
C ALA A 41 -8.42 -6.44 -6.76
N GLY A 42 -7.99 -7.55 -7.36
CA GLY A 42 -8.87 -8.61 -7.85
C GLY A 42 -9.72 -9.23 -6.74
N LEU A 43 -9.08 -9.60 -5.61
CA LEU A 43 -9.80 -10.12 -4.44
C LEU A 43 -10.81 -9.10 -3.88
N LEU A 44 -10.42 -7.83 -3.81
CA LEU A 44 -11.31 -6.77 -3.35
C LEU A 44 -12.51 -6.59 -4.30
N VAL A 45 -12.28 -6.53 -5.61
CA VAL A 45 -13.35 -6.42 -6.62
C VAL A 45 -14.27 -7.64 -6.59
N SER A 46 -13.71 -8.85 -6.56
CA SER A 46 -14.48 -10.10 -6.48
C SER A 46 -15.30 -10.18 -5.19
N SER A 47 -14.80 -9.65 -4.07
CA SER A 47 -15.55 -9.64 -2.79
C SER A 47 -16.85 -8.84 -2.85
N VAL A 48 -16.95 -7.87 -3.77
CA VAL A 48 -18.16 -7.08 -4.02
C VAL A 48 -18.96 -7.65 -5.18
N MET A 49 -18.29 -7.97 -6.29
CA MET A 49 -18.96 -8.42 -7.52
C MET A 49 -19.65 -9.77 -7.33
N LEU A 50 -19.03 -10.73 -6.63
CA LEU A 50 -19.59 -12.07 -6.49
C LEU A 50 -20.93 -12.06 -5.72
N PRO A 51 -21.03 -11.51 -4.50
CA PRO A 51 -22.30 -11.50 -3.79
C PRO A 51 -23.34 -10.63 -4.50
N TRP A 52 -22.93 -9.51 -5.10
CA TRP A 52 -23.85 -8.65 -5.86
C TRP A 52 -24.45 -9.38 -7.08
N ALA A 53 -23.60 -10.05 -7.89
CA ALA A 53 -24.03 -10.79 -9.08
C ALA A 53 -24.91 -12.00 -8.72
N LEU A 54 -24.58 -12.73 -7.65
CA LEU A 54 -25.43 -13.81 -7.14
C LEU A 54 -26.79 -13.27 -6.68
N GLY A 55 -26.82 -12.14 -5.96
CA GLY A 55 -28.06 -11.51 -5.53
C GLY A 55 -28.93 -11.05 -6.70
N GLU A 56 -28.31 -10.54 -7.75
CA GLU A 56 -28.95 -10.17 -9.02
C GLU A 56 -29.52 -11.38 -9.76
N MET A 57 -28.77 -12.50 -9.82
CA MET A 57 -29.23 -13.75 -10.42
C MET A 57 -30.46 -14.29 -9.69
N VAL A 58 -30.41 -14.33 -8.35
CA VAL A 58 -31.56 -14.73 -7.51
C VAL A 58 -32.76 -13.82 -7.75
N ARG A 59 -32.54 -12.50 -7.80
CA ARG A 59 -33.63 -11.53 -8.04
C ARG A 59 -34.31 -11.76 -9.39
N ARG A 60 -33.54 -12.01 -10.46
CA ARG A 60 -34.09 -12.26 -11.80
C ARG A 60 -34.88 -13.55 -11.89
N HIS A 61 -34.39 -14.64 -11.28
CA HIS A 61 -35.11 -15.92 -11.28
C HIS A 61 -36.42 -15.85 -10.49
N ASN A 62 -36.47 -15.09 -9.38
CA ASN A 62 -37.70 -14.89 -8.61
C ASN A 62 -38.73 -13.98 -9.32
N LEU A 63 -38.30 -13.15 -10.28
CA LEU A 63 -39.18 -12.28 -11.06
C LEU A 63 -39.81 -13.00 -12.28
N GLN A 64 -39.47 -14.26 -12.51
CA GLN A 64 -39.88 -15.01 -13.69
C GLN A 64 -41.18 -15.79 -13.37
N PRO A 65 -42.33 -15.46 -14.00
CA PRO A 65 -43.59 -16.14 -13.75
C PRO A 65 -43.60 -17.49 -14.46
N TYR A 66 -43.15 -18.55 -13.77
CA TYR A 66 -43.33 -19.92 -14.25
C TYR A 66 -43.84 -20.80 -13.09
N THR A 67 -45.11 -21.20 -13.24
CA THR A 67 -45.76 -22.36 -12.60
C THR A 67 -45.67 -22.45 -11.06
N GLN A 68 -46.69 -21.89 -10.41
CA GLN A 68 -47.55 -22.56 -9.42
C GLN A 68 -46.92 -23.79 -8.71
N GLU A 69 -46.10 -23.55 -7.69
CA GLU A 69 -45.91 -24.42 -6.49
C GLU A 69 -44.89 -23.87 -5.47
N VAL A 70 -44.16 -22.78 -5.77
CA VAL A 70 -43.15 -22.21 -4.85
C VAL A 70 -43.57 -20.84 -4.30
N ASP A 71 -44.76 -20.75 -3.69
CA ASP A 71 -45.27 -19.52 -3.05
C ASP A 71 -44.43 -19.05 -1.84
N ALA A 72 -43.49 -19.85 -1.35
CA ALA A 72 -42.59 -19.48 -0.26
C ALA A 72 -41.41 -18.54 -0.67
N LEU A 73 -41.12 -18.39 -1.97
CA LEU A 73 -40.00 -17.59 -2.48
C LEU A 73 -40.43 -16.23 -3.09
N ALA A 74 -41.72 -16.06 -3.37
CA ALA A 74 -42.28 -14.84 -3.96
C ALA A 74 -42.49 -13.69 -2.95
N THR A 75 -42.31 -13.92 -1.66
CA THR A 75 -42.41 -12.87 -0.63
C THR A 75 -41.19 -11.96 -0.69
N THR A 76 -41.35 -10.79 -1.32
CA THR A 76 -40.35 -9.73 -1.23
C THR A 76 -40.36 -9.10 0.15
N VAL A 77 -39.17 -8.78 0.66
CA VAL A 77 -38.99 -8.08 1.94
C VAL A 77 -38.37 -6.72 1.65
N ALA A 78 -38.64 -5.74 2.51
CA ALA A 78 -38.00 -4.44 2.45
C ALA A 78 -36.46 -4.59 2.44
N LEU A 79 -35.79 -3.81 1.60
CA LEU A 79 -34.33 -3.79 1.52
C LEU A 79 -33.73 -3.45 2.89
N ASN A 80 -32.61 -4.10 3.25
CA ASN A 80 -31.89 -3.82 4.49
C ASN A 80 -31.61 -2.30 4.60
N PRO A 81 -31.85 -1.68 5.77
CA PRO A 81 -31.68 -0.24 5.95
C PRO A 81 -30.27 0.26 5.60
N VAL A 82 -29.23 -0.55 5.86
CA VAL A 82 -27.83 -0.21 5.51
C VAL A 82 -27.67 -0.15 3.99
N SER A 83 -28.20 -1.13 3.26
CA SER A 83 -28.14 -1.17 1.80
C SER A 83 -28.94 -0.01 1.18
N SER A 84 -30.10 0.31 1.75
CA SER A 84 -30.92 1.47 1.36
C SER A 84 -30.20 2.81 1.59
N LEU A 85 -29.53 2.95 2.74
CA LEU A 85 -28.72 4.11 3.07
C LEU A 85 -27.57 4.29 2.07
N VAL A 86 -26.82 3.21 1.79
CA VAL A 86 -25.71 3.24 0.82
C VAL A 86 -26.22 3.62 -0.57
N GLN A 87 -27.34 3.04 -1.02
CA GLN A 87 -27.94 3.39 -2.31
C GLN A 87 -28.33 4.87 -2.37
N THR A 88 -28.87 5.42 -1.28
CA THR A 88 -29.29 6.83 -1.23
C THR A 88 -28.10 7.78 -1.21
N THR A 89 -27.08 7.47 -0.41
CA THR A 89 -25.86 8.28 -0.25
C THR A 89 -25.01 8.28 -1.52
N LEU A 90 -24.89 7.14 -2.20
CA LEU A 90 -24.09 7.02 -3.42
C LEU A 90 -24.86 7.43 -4.68
N ALA A 91 -26.19 7.52 -4.64
CA ALA A 91 -26.96 7.87 -5.83
C ALA A 91 -26.58 9.24 -6.41
N ARG A 92 -26.47 10.26 -5.55
CA ARG A 92 -26.13 11.63 -5.99
C ARG A 92 -24.71 11.74 -6.56
N PRO A 93 -23.64 11.30 -5.86
CA PRO A 93 -22.27 11.43 -6.38
C PRO A 93 -22.02 10.59 -7.63
N LEU A 94 -22.79 9.53 -7.86
CA LEU A 94 -22.68 8.67 -9.04
C LEU A 94 -23.69 9.00 -10.16
N GLY A 95 -24.53 10.03 -9.99
CA GLY A 95 -25.54 10.41 -10.98
C GLY A 95 -26.65 9.37 -11.21
N LEU A 96 -26.92 8.51 -10.23
CA LEU A 96 -27.98 7.49 -10.31
C LEU A 96 -29.35 8.10 -10.03
N SER A 97 -30.33 7.79 -10.90
CA SER A 97 -31.71 8.29 -10.75
C SER A 97 -32.43 7.67 -9.56
N ARG A 98 -33.38 8.40 -8.97
CA ARG A 98 -34.24 7.89 -7.88
C ARG A 98 -35.16 6.76 -8.36
N GLN A 99 -35.57 6.77 -9.63
CA GLN A 99 -36.43 5.75 -10.22
C GLN A 99 -35.74 4.38 -10.32
N ARG A 100 -34.40 4.34 -10.34
CA ARG A 100 -33.63 3.09 -10.40
C ARG A 100 -33.36 2.45 -9.03
N ARG A 101 -33.93 3.01 -7.96
CA ARG A 101 -33.76 2.51 -6.58
C ARG A 101 -34.65 1.30 -6.36
N VAL A 102 -34.11 0.33 -5.63
CA VAL A 102 -34.81 -0.94 -5.35
C VAL A 102 -35.22 -0.90 -3.89
N THR A 103 -36.51 -0.99 -3.61
CA THR A 103 -37.08 -0.86 -2.26
C THR A 103 -37.41 -2.20 -1.61
N ALA A 104 -37.75 -3.20 -2.41
CA ALA A 104 -38.07 -4.55 -1.95
C ALA A 104 -37.35 -5.59 -2.81
N VAL A 105 -36.83 -6.64 -2.17
CA VAL A 105 -36.09 -7.74 -2.82
C VAL A 105 -36.38 -9.06 -2.10
N PRO A 106 -36.15 -10.21 -2.76
CA PRO A 106 -36.16 -11.49 -2.06
C PRO A 106 -35.18 -11.48 -0.87
N PRO A 107 -35.49 -12.19 0.23
CA PRO A 107 -34.66 -12.18 1.44
C PRO A 107 -33.21 -12.64 1.17
N LEU A 108 -33.03 -13.63 0.29
CA LEU A 108 -31.70 -14.10 -0.13
C LEU A 108 -30.92 -13.02 -0.89
N THR A 109 -31.56 -12.28 -1.80
CA THR A 109 -30.95 -11.13 -2.48
C THR A 109 -30.56 -10.05 -1.46
N ASN A 110 -31.38 -9.80 -0.45
CA ASN A 110 -31.08 -8.82 0.59
C ASN A 110 -29.80 -9.18 1.36
N GLY A 111 -29.67 -10.45 1.78
CA GLY A 111 -28.48 -10.96 2.46
C GLY A 111 -27.22 -10.90 1.59
N LEU A 112 -27.34 -11.28 0.30
CA LEU A 112 -26.23 -11.23 -0.67
C LEU A 112 -25.78 -9.80 -0.99
N TRP A 113 -26.70 -8.87 -1.11
CA TRP A 113 -26.35 -7.46 -1.32
C TRP A 113 -25.76 -6.80 -0.09
N PHE A 114 -26.25 -7.16 1.10
CA PHE A 114 -25.63 -6.71 2.34
C PHE A 114 -24.21 -7.28 2.50
N SER A 115 -23.99 -8.56 2.17
CA SER A 115 -22.64 -9.14 2.21
C SER A 115 -21.69 -8.50 1.21
N ALA A 116 -22.18 -8.05 0.04
CA ALA A 116 -21.39 -7.25 -0.90
C ALA A 116 -20.86 -5.93 -0.31
N LEU A 117 -21.51 -5.39 0.73
CA LEU A 117 -21.03 -4.21 1.47
C LEU A 117 -20.07 -4.60 2.60
N LEU A 118 -20.35 -5.71 3.30
CA LEU A 118 -19.59 -6.12 4.48
C LEU A 118 -18.24 -6.78 4.13
N LEU A 119 -18.24 -7.70 3.16
CA LEU A 119 -17.05 -8.45 2.76
C LEU A 119 -15.85 -7.59 2.36
N PRO A 120 -15.96 -6.55 1.51
CA PRO A 120 -14.81 -5.70 1.19
C PRO A 120 -14.25 -4.98 2.42
N ILE A 121 -15.09 -4.60 3.38
CA ILE A 121 -14.66 -3.93 4.62
C ILE A 121 -13.86 -4.89 5.50
N VAL A 122 -14.39 -6.09 5.73
CA VAL A 122 -13.71 -7.13 6.51
C VAL A 122 -12.40 -7.55 5.84
N PHE A 123 -12.41 -7.73 4.52
CA PHE A 123 -11.23 -8.07 3.75
C PHE A 123 -10.18 -6.96 3.84
N ALA A 124 -10.53 -5.70 3.52
CA ALA A 124 -9.61 -4.58 3.62
C ALA A 124 -9.07 -4.41 5.06
N GLY A 125 -9.94 -4.53 6.07
CA GLY A 125 -9.56 -4.45 7.48
C GLY A 125 -8.54 -5.52 7.88
N SER A 126 -8.72 -6.77 7.45
CA SER A 126 -7.77 -7.84 7.73
C SER A 126 -6.41 -7.61 7.05
N GLN A 127 -6.40 -7.11 5.81
CA GLN A 127 -5.15 -6.78 5.10
C GLN A 127 -4.42 -5.61 5.75
N LEU A 128 -5.15 -4.55 6.17
CA LEU A 128 -4.58 -3.42 6.89
C LEU A 128 -4.01 -3.85 8.25
N HIS A 129 -4.71 -4.74 8.95
CA HIS A 129 -4.25 -5.30 10.22
C HIS A 129 -2.94 -6.09 10.03
N GLY A 130 -2.88 -6.96 9.03
CA GLY A 130 -1.67 -7.72 8.68
C GLY A 130 -0.50 -6.81 8.34
N LEU A 131 -0.72 -5.77 7.54
CA LEU A 131 0.30 -4.77 7.21
C LEU A 131 0.80 -4.01 8.45
N ALA A 132 -0.09 -3.61 9.34
CA ALA A 132 0.28 -2.84 10.52
C ALA A 132 1.08 -3.68 11.54
N LYS A 133 0.77 -4.98 11.65
CA LYS A 133 1.39 -5.89 12.64
C LYS A 133 2.60 -6.66 12.12
N THR A 134 2.65 -6.97 10.83
CA THR A 134 3.70 -7.83 10.25
C THR A 134 4.40 -7.21 9.05
N GLY A 135 3.85 -6.12 8.51
CA GLY A 135 4.33 -5.54 7.25
C GLY A 135 3.91 -6.34 6.01
N LYS A 136 3.03 -7.32 6.14
CA LYS A 136 2.66 -8.23 5.04
C LYS A 136 1.13 -8.31 4.88
N THR A 137 0.68 -8.35 3.63
CA THR A 137 -0.66 -8.83 3.24
C THR A 137 -0.54 -10.27 2.77
N TRP A 138 -1.66 -10.99 2.65
CA TRP A 138 -1.64 -12.37 2.18
C TRP A 138 -0.99 -12.52 0.77
N PRO A 139 -1.35 -11.70 -0.24
CA PRO A 139 -0.68 -11.76 -1.56
C PRO A 139 0.79 -11.34 -1.51
N LYS A 140 1.14 -10.35 -0.68
CA LYS A 140 2.54 -9.90 -0.52
C LYS A 140 3.39 -10.97 0.16
N ALA A 141 2.87 -11.67 1.15
CA ALA A 141 3.55 -12.77 1.83
C ALA A 141 3.86 -13.91 0.85
N TRP A 142 2.88 -14.29 0.01
CA TRP A 142 3.06 -15.32 -1.01
C TRP A 142 4.15 -14.97 -2.04
N LEU A 143 4.28 -13.68 -2.37
CA LEU A 143 5.27 -13.17 -3.31
C LEU A 143 6.62 -12.78 -2.66
N GLY A 144 6.78 -13.04 -1.36
CA GLY A 144 8.00 -12.74 -0.60
C GLY A 144 8.27 -11.25 -0.40
N LEU A 145 7.23 -10.43 -0.39
CA LEU A 145 7.29 -8.98 -0.21
C LEU A 145 6.94 -8.60 1.24
N GLN A 146 7.70 -7.67 1.81
CA GLN A 146 7.41 -7.09 3.11
C GLN A 146 7.56 -5.56 3.07
N VAL A 147 6.61 -4.88 3.68
CA VAL A 147 6.60 -3.44 3.93
C VAL A 147 7.26 -3.19 5.27
N VAL A 148 8.29 -2.34 5.28
CA VAL A 148 9.05 -1.99 6.48
C VAL A 148 9.04 -0.48 6.61
N ALA A 149 8.91 0.06 7.83
CA ALA A 149 9.11 1.48 8.08
C ALA A 149 10.61 1.80 8.06
N LEU A 150 10.95 3.05 7.77
CA LEU A 150 12.36 3.47 7.83
C LEU A 150 12.93 3.41 9.25
N ASP A 151 12.07 3.67 10.24
CA ASP A 151 12.48 3.82 11.64
C ASP A 151 12.18 2.58 12.49
N ALA A 152 11.41 1.61 11.95
CA ALA A 152 10.97 0.43 12.68
C ALA A 152 10.81 -0.80 11.76
N PRO A 153 11.03 -2.02 12.30
CA PRO A 153 10.85 -3.26 11.53
C PRO A 153 9.40 -3.48 11.08
N VAL A 154 8.44 -2.78 11.69
CA VAL A 154 7.01 -2.86 11.39
C VAL A 154 6.42 -1.44 11.30
N PRO A 155 5.61 -1.12 10.28
CA PRO A 155 5.16 0.25 10.04
C PRO A 155 4.08 0.79 10.99
N GLY A 156 3.34 -0.07 11.71
CA GLY A 156 2.25 0.36 12.60
C GLY A 156 1.02 0.90 11.85
N TYR A 157 -0.09 1.11 12.57
CA TYR A 157 -1.38 1.46 11.95
C TYR A 157 -1.40 2.82 11.28
N GLN A 158 -0.80 3.85 11.89
CA GLN A 158 -0.84 5.21 11.35
C GLN A 158 -0.11 5.33 10.00
N ALA A 159 1.08 4.73 9.87
CA ALA A 159 1.82 4.74 8.62
C ALA A 159 1.09 3.96 7.54
N ILE A 160 0.49 2.82 7.87
CA ILE A 160 -0.28 2.01 6.92
C ILE A 160 -1.56 2.69 6.46
N ILE A 161 -2.29 3.37 7.34
CA ILE A 161 -3.48 4.14 6.95
C ILE A 161 -3.08 5.26 5.97
N LYS A 162 -2.04 6.04 6.28
CA LYS A 162 -1.55 7.08 5.34
C LYS A 162 -1.12 6.48 4.01
N ARG A 163 -0.38 5.36 4.04
CA ARG A 163 0.12 4.67 2.86
C ARG A 163 -0.98 4.17 1.95
N GLU A 164 -1.88 3.37 2.50
CA GLU A 164 -2.87 2.64 1.73
C GLU A 164 -4.10 3.52 1.46
N LEU A 165 -4.65 4.18 2.47
CA LEU A 165 -5.90 4.94 2.33
C LEU A 165 -5.68 6.26 1.58
N VAL A 166 -4.64 7.03 1.92
CA VAL A 166 -4.40 8.35 1.33
C VAL A 166 -3.55 8.25 0.07
N GLY A 167 -2.40 7.59 0.18
CA GLY A 167 -1.44 7.49 -0.93
C GLY A 167 -1.96 6.62 -2.07
N ARG A 168 -2.19 5.33 -1.78
CA ARG A 168 -2.39 4.29 -2.80
C ARG A 168 -3.80 4.22 -3.39
N TRP A 169 -4.83 4.54 -2.61
CA TRP A 169 -6.22 4.51 -3.07
C TRP A 169 -6.81 5.91 -3.18
N GLY A 170 -6.68 6.73 -2.13
CA GLY A 170 -7.36 8.03 -2.04
C GLY A 170 -6.97 9.00 -3.15
N LEU A 171 -5.67 9.18 -3.40
CA LEU A 171 -5.20 10.13 -4.40
C LEU A 171 -5.54 9.70 -5.84
N PRO A 172 -5.27 8.46 -6.29
CA PRO A 172 -5.68 8.00 -7.62
C PRO A 172 -7.20 8.07 -7.84
N LEU A 173 -8.00 7.63 -6.86
CA LEU A 173 -9.45 7.64 -6.96
C LEU A 173 -10.02 9.07 -6.93
N GLY A 174 -9.46 9.95 -6.10
CA GLY A 174 -9.85 11.36 -6.02
C GLY A 174 -9.55 12.11 -7.31
N LEU A 175 -8.36 11.91 -7.89
CA LEU A 175 -8.01 12.47 -9.20
C LEU A 175 -8.92 11.93 -10.31
N ALA A 176 -9.15 10.62 -10.36
CA ALA A 176 -10.06 10.02 -11.32
C ALA A 176 -11.48 10.60 -11.22
N TYR A 177 -11.98 10.80 -9.99
CA TYR A 177 -13.28 11.41 -9.74
C TYR A 177 -13.34 12.88 -10.20
N GLY A 178 -12.29 13.67 -9.90
CA GLY A 178 -12.20 15.06 -10.33
C GLY A 178 -12.15 15.20 -11.85
N ILE A 179 -11.36 14.36 -12.53
CA ILE A 179 -11.30 14.32 -14.00
C ILE A 179 -12.67 13.91 -14.57
N TRP A 180 -13.30 12.89 -14.01
CA TRP A 180 -14.61 12.42 -14.44
C TRP A 180 -15.69 13.51 -14.31
N LEU A 181 -15.67 14.28 -13.23
CA LEU A 181 -16.57 15.43 -13.04
C LEU A 181 -16.25 16.59 -14.00
N GLY A 182 -14.98 16.95 -14.18
CA GLY A 182 -14.56 18.11 -14.96
C GLY A 182 -14.54 17.91 -16.48
N SER A 183 -14.49 16.66 -16.95
CA SER A 183 -14.37 16.33 -18.39
C SER A 183 -15.70 16.24 -19.14
N GLY A 184 -16.84 16.38 -18.45
CA GLY A 184 -18.16 16.13 -19.04
C GLY A 184 -18.50 14.64 -19.23
N ALA A 185 -17.64 13.72 -18.75
CA ALA A 185 -17.91 12.29 -18.77
C ALA A 185 -18.96 11.83 -17.75
N PHE A 186 -19.39 12.72 -16.85
CA PHE A 186 -20.47 12.47 -15.90
C PHE A 186 -21.83 12.27 -16.62
N PRO A 187 -22.65 11.25 -16.28
CA PRO A 187 -22.52 10.27 -15.20
C PRO A 187 -21.99 8.89 -15.67
N GLY A 188 -21.18 8.81 -16.72
CA GLY A 188 -20.65 7.56 -17.28
C GLY A 188 -19.72 6.81 -16.33
N LEU A 189 -20.26 5.86 -15.54
CA LEU A 189 -19.50 5.03 -14.60
C LEU A 189 -18.37 4.19 -15.22
N PRO A 190 -18.48 3.67 -16.47
CA PRO A 190 -17.37 2.96 -17.09
C PRO A 190 -16.12 3.86 -17.27
N VAL A 191 -16.32 5.15 -17.57
CA VAL A 191 -15.22 6.10 -17.72
C VAL A 191 -14.54 6.36 -16.38
N LEU A 192 -15.32 6.53 -15.31
CA LEU A 192 -14.79 6.65 -13.95
C LEU A 192 -13.97 5.41 -13.56
N GLY A 193 -14.47 4.20 -13.86
CA GLY A 193 -13.77 2.95 -13.61
C GLY A 193 -12.45 2.86 -14.37
N ALA A 194 -12.44 3.24 -15.65
CA ALA A 194 -11.23 3.27 -16.49
C ALA A 194 -10.19 4.27 -15.96
N LEU A 195 -10.61 5.48 -15.58
CA LEU A 195 -9.74 6.50 -14.99
C LEU A 195 -9.15 6.04 -13.64
N ALA A 196 -9.97 5.41 -12.79
CA ALA A 196 -9.53 4.86 -11.51
C ALA A 196 -8.47 3.76 -11.69
N LEU A 197 -8.70 2.83 -12.63
CA LEU A 197 -7.74 1.78 -12.96
C LEU A 197 -6.44 2.36 -13.53
N ALA A 198 -6.54 3.31 -14.46
CA ALA A 198 -5.39 3.98 -15.04
C ALA A 198 -4.55 4.71 -13.98
N GLY A 199 -5.20 5.42 -13.04
CA GLY A 199 -4.53 6.09 -11.94
C GLY A 199 -3.79 5.13 -11.01
N CYS A 200 -4.44 4.03 -10.63
CA CYS A 200 -3.84 3.03 -9.73
C CYS A 200 -2.67 2.26 -10.40
N LEU A 201 -2.80 1.91 -11.70
CA LEU A 201 -1.74 1.28 -12.47
C LEU A 201 -0.56 2.22 -12.72
N GLY A 202 -0.86 3.49 -13.05
CA GLY A 202 0.13 4.53 -13.26
C GLY A 202 1.00 4.72 -12.02
N GLU A 203 0.41 4.74 -10.82
CA GLU A 203 1.16 4.86 -9.58
C GLU A 203 2.11 3.66 -9.35
N GLY A 204 1.66 2.44 -9.64
CA GLY A 204 2.47 1.21 -9.53
C GLY A 204 3.74 1.25 -10.40
N LEU A 205 3.70 1.98 -11.51
CA LEU A 205 4.80 2.16 -12.45
C LEU A 205 5.72 3.35 -12.13
N THR A 206 5.43 4.16 -11.10
CA THR A 206 6.29 5.30 -10.70
C THR A 206 7.50 4.91 -9.85
N SER A 207 7.49 3.72 -9.23
CA SER A 207 8.55 3.24 -8.35
C SER A 207 9.97 3.20 -8.96
N PRO A 208 10.20 2.94 -10.27
CA PRO A 208 11.52 2.98 -10.85
C PRO A 208 11.98 4.38 -11.27
N MET A 209 11.11 5.39 -11.24
CA MET A 209 11.41 6.75 -11.72
C MET A 209 12.08 7.62 -10.64
N ASN A 210 12.00 7.23 -9.37
CA ASN A 210 12.57 7.98 -8.25
C ASN A 210 13.96 7.40 -7.87
N ARG A 211 14.98 8.27 -7.72
CA ARG A 211 16.36 7.90 -7.31
C ARG A 211 16.43 7.09 -6.00
N SER A 212 15.39 7.16 -5.16
CA SER A 212 15.27 6.39 -3.93
C SER A 212 14.69 4.96 -4.12
N GLY A 213 14.21 4.60 -5.32
CA GLY A 213 13.57 3.31 -5.62
C GLY A 213 12.24 3.08 -4.88
N ARG A 214 11.68 4.13 -4.28
CA ARG A 214 10.43 4.11 -3.49
C ARG A 214 9.28 4.66 -4.33
N ALA A 215 8.12 4.01 -4.23
CA ALA A 215 6.88 4.54 -4.79
C ALA A 215 6.43 5.79 -3.99
N TRP A 216 5.58 6.62 -4.58
CA TRP A 216 5.08 7.83 -3.93
C TRP A 216 4.34 7.55 -2.61
N HIS A 217 3.44 6.55 -2.58
CA HIS A 217 2.79 6.13 -1.33
C HIS A 217 3.78 5.64 -0.25
N ASP A 218 4.90 5.04 -0.66
CA ASP A 218 5.97 4.63 0.24
C ASP A 218 6.75 5.84 0.79
N TYR A 219 6.86 6.92 0.00
CA TYR A 219 7.43 8.19 0.44
C TYR A 219 6.54 8.87 1.49
N LEU A 220 5.24 9.01 1.20
CA LEU A 220 4.26 9.62 2.12
C LEU A 220 4.17 8.92 3.49
N ALA A 221 4.40 7.61 3.51
CA ALA A 221 4.27 6.81 4.71
C ALA A 221 5.60 6.50 5.41
N ASN A 222 6.73 7.00 4.90
CA ASN A 222 8.05 6.60 5.38
C ASN A 222 8.25 5.07 5.42
N THR A 223 7.77 4.38 4.38
CA THR A 223 7.92 2.93 4.22
C THR A 223 8.77 2.58 2.99
N ARG A 224 9.22 1.32 2.94
CA ARG A 224 9.82 0.70 1.77
C ARG A 224 9.38 -0.75 1.66
N VAL A 225 9.18 -1.23 0.43
CA VAL A 225 8.95 -2.66 0.17
C VAL A 225 10.28 -3.36 -0.13
N VAL A 226 10.58 -4.42 0.62
CA VAL A 226 11.80 -5.23 0.51
C VAL A 226 11.45 -6.67 0.12
N LEU A 227 12.34 -7.32 -0.63
CA LEU A 227 12.30 -8.76 -0.86
C LEU A 227 12.83 -9.50 0.37
N LEU A 228 12.07 -10.47 0.84
CA LEU A 228 12.54 -11.45 1.81
C LEU A 228 13.50 -12.42 1.11
N ARG A 229 14.80 -12.09 1.09
CA ARG A 229 15.86 -13.05 0.76
C ARG A 229 16.59 -13.39 2.07
N GLY A 230 16.33 -14.58 2.62
CA GLY A 230 17.05 -15.08 3.81
C GLY A 230 16.82 -14.35 5.13
N GLY A 231 15.72 -13.58 5.28
CA GLY A 231 15.33 -13.01 6.58
C GLY A 231 16.09 -11.78 7.06
N GLN A 232 17.02 -11.21 6.27
CA GLN A 232 17.71 -9.98 6.67
C GLN A 232 16.99 -8.72 6.17
N LEU A 233 16.45 -7.96 7.12
CA LEU A 233 16.12 -6.55 6.94
C LEU A 233 17.43 -5.79 6.63
N PRO A 234 17.47 -4.87 5.66
CA PRO A 234 18.60 -3.96 5.52
C PRO A 234 18.65 -3.08 6.76
N THR A 235 19.56 -3.42 7.67
CA THR A 235 19.84 -2.68 8.88
C THR A 235 20.27 -1.26 8.53
N LYS A 236 19.53 -0.31 9.11
CA LYS A 236 19.89 1.06 9.51
C LYS A 236 20.78 1.88 8.56
N HIS A 237 20.28 3.07 8.26
CA HIS A 237 21.07 4.24 7.88
C HIS A 237 22.42 4.25 8.62
N ARG A 238 23.51 4.08 7.87
CA ARG A 238 24.87 4.35 8.33
C ARG A 238 24.98 5.88 8.31
N PRO A 239 25.09 6.59 9.45
CA PRO A 239 25.55 7.97 9.41
C PRO A 239 26.91 7.95 8.69
N GLU A 240 27.15 8.94 7.82
CA GLU A 240 28.44 9.07 7.14
C GLU A 240 29.57 8.87 8.15
N PRO A 241 30.64 8.12 7.80
CA PRO A 241 31.82 8.15 8.64
C PRO A 241 32.22 9.62 8.80
N PRO A 242 32.53 10.08 10.02
CA PRO A 242 32.96 11.45 10.24
C PRO A 242 34.04 11.77 9.22
N THR A 243 33.86 12.88 8.51
CA THR A 243 34.88 13.35 7.58
C THR A 243 36.20 13.44 8.34
N ALA A 244 37.34 13.18 7.69
CA ALA A 244 38.65 13.14 8.35
C ALA A 244 38.93 14.41 9.19
N VAL A 245 38.27 15.52 8.87
CA VAL A 245 38.29 16.79 9.60
C VAL A 245 37.68 16.68 11.00
N GLU A 246 36.59 15.92 11.19
CA GLU A 246 35.93 15.73 12.50
C GLU A 246 36.73 14.83 13.44
N VAL A 247 37.38 13.79 12.88
CA VAL A 247 38.26 12.92 13.67
C VAL A 247 39.53 13.66 14.09
N MET A 248 40.04 14.55 13.25
CA MET A 248 41.25 15.33 13.56
C MET A 248 40.97 16.37 14.67
N ASN A 249 39.81 17.03 14.65
CA ASN A 249 39.39 17.95 15.72
C ASN A 249 39.14 17.24 17.06
N ALA A 250 38.62 16.01 17.04
CA ALA A 250 38.41 15.22 18.24
C ALA A 250 39.73 14.73 18.88
N VAL A 251 40.76 14.48 18.05
CA VAL A 251 42.09 14.08 18.53
C VAL A 251 42.87 15.29 19.07
N GLU A 252 42.73 16.48 18.48
CA GLU A 252 43.37 17.71 18.98
C GLU A 252 42.75 18.21 20.29
N GLY A 253 41.43 18.04 20.48
CA GLY A 253 40.74 18.45 21.71
C GLY A 253 41.13 17.67 22.96
N VAL A 254 41.66 16.45 22.82
CA VAL A 254 42.08 15.60 23.95
C VAL A 254 43.54 15.86 24.36
N SER A 255 44.38 16.37 23.46
CA SER A 255 45.81 16.60 23.73
C SER A 255 46.10 17.88 24.52
N GLY A 256 45.14 18.83 24.59
CA GLY A 256 45.31 20.11 25.28
C GLY A 256 45.10 20.10 26.80
N ALA A 257 44.56 19.02 27.39
CA ALA A 257 44.09 19.02 28.79
C ALA A 257 44.99 18.27 29.80
N ALA A 258 46.17 17.80 29.38
CA ALA A 258 47.08 17.03 30.25
C ALA A 258 48.35 17.83 30.63
N ARG A 259 48.18 19.02 31.21
CA ARG A 259 49.23 19.71 31.97
C ARG A 259 48.61 20.37 33.21
N GLY A 260 48.63 19.66 34.33
CA GLY A 260 48.13 20.19 35.60
C GLY A 260 48.35 19.24 36.78
N THR A 261 49.49 19.44 37.46
CA THR A 261 49.71 19.28 38.91
C THR A 261 49.47 17.90 39.57
N LEU A 262 50.58 17.25 39.93
CA LEU A 262 50.70 16.19 40.95
C LEU A 262 50.26 16.70 42.34
N PRO A 263 49.42 15.97 43.09
CA PRO A 263 49.27 16.19 44.52
C PRO A 263 50.27 15.36 45.32
N LEU A 264 50.98 16.04 46.22
CA LEU A 264 51.82 15.48 47.29
C LEU A 264 50.97 14.67 48.28
N ALA A 265 51.50 13.52 48.70
CA ALA A 265 50.94 12.71 49.79
C ALA A 265 51.17 13.39 51.16
N PRO A 266 50.22 13.32 52.11
CA PRO A 266 50.49 13.68 53.48
C PRO A 266 50.97 12.48 54.30
N GLN A 267 52.01 12.72 55.11
CA GLN A 267 52.49 11.84 56.16
C GLN A 267 51.47 11.65 57.29
N GLN A 268 51.70 10.54 58.01
CA GLN A 268 50.98 9.98 59.15
C GLN A 268 50.84 10.92 60.36
N ASN A 269 49.84 10.64 61.22
CA ASN A 269 50.01 10.52 62.68
C ASN A 269 48.77 9.87 63.31
N PHE A 270 48.90 8.61 63.73
CA PHE A 270 48.72 8.05 65.09
C PHE A 270 48.67 6.52 65.01
#